data_AF-A0A1F6ILP8-F1
#
_entry.id   AF-A0A1F6ILP8-F1
#
_cell.length_a   1.000
_cell.length_b   1.000
_cell.length_c   1.000
_cell.angle_alpha   90.00
_cell.angle_beta   90.00
_cell.angle_gamma   90.00
#
_symmetry.space_group_name_H-M   'P 1'
#
loop_
_entity.id
_entity.type
_entity.pdbx_description
1 polymer ?
#
loop_
_entity_poly.entity_id
_entity_poly.type
_entity_poly.pdbx_seq_one_letter_code
_entity_poly.pdbx_strand_id
1 'polypeptide(L)'
;MDFLKDKKIVIGALILVLVILGGIFFLVSKKQVKPENTAAGEQQEIPKLSSDEIGLSIAMGEDGRRVIMEISKIEDIEEVEYQLSYTSEGDIPRGVIGMVEAKGRSIKKEIVLGTCSDVCHYDEDVSDIKIIIKVTKIDGKVYQVEKALEE
;
A
#
# COMPACT_ATOMS: atom_id res chain seq x y z
N MET A 1 -23.33 23.03 67.56
CA MET A 1 -23.43 22.06 66.45
C MET A 1 -24.23 20.89 66.97
N ASP A 2 -25.55 21.03 67.01
CA ASP A 2 -26.47 20.07 67.65
C ASP A 2 -27.22 19.18 66.65
N PHE A 3 -26.90 19.31 65.36
CA PHE A 3 -27.52 18.55 64.27
C PHE A 3 -27.08 17.07 64.19
N LEU A 4 -26.12 16.63 65.01
CA LEU A 4 -25.51 15.29 64.96
C LEU A 4 -26.12 14.28 65.95
N LYS A 5 -27.10 14.66 66.78
CA LYS A 5 -27.71 13.75 67.77
C LYS A 5 -29.01 13.08 67.30
N ASP A 6 -29.70 13.65 66.32
CA ASP A 6 -30.93 13.06 65.80
C ASP A 6 -30.64 11.97 64.78
N LYS A 7 -30.91 10.70 65.15
CA LYS A 7 -30.69 9.52 64.29
C LYS A 7 -31.35 9.66 62.91
N LYS A 8 -32.48 10.38 62.81
CA LYS A 8 -33.17 10.63 61.53
C LYS A 8 -32.45 11.67 60.65
N ILE A 9 -31.84 12.70 61.26
CA ILE A 9 -31.06 13.72 60.55
C ILE A 9 -29.73 13.13 60.07
N VAL A 10 -29.08 12.29 60.89
CA VAL A 10 -27.86 11.58 60.52
C VAL A 10 -28.11 10.60 59.37
N ILE A 11 -29.19 9.82 59.41
CA ILE A 11 -29.57 8.91 58.31
C ILE A 11 -29.89 9.69 57.03
N GLY A 12 -30.63 10.81 57.13
CA GLY A 12 -30.93 11.66 55.98
C GLY A 12 -29.68 12.26 55.33
N ALA A 13 -28.73 12.74 56.14
CA ALA A 13 -27.46 13.25 55.66
C ALA A 13 -26.61 12.16 54.98
N LEU A 14 -26.62 10.93 55.52
CA LEU A 14 -25.85 9.80 54.99
C LEU A 14 -26.42 9.30 53.65
N ILE A 15 -27.75 9.28 53.50
CA ILE A 15 -28.42 8.97 52.22
C ILE A 15 -28.12 10.06 51.20
N LEU A 16 -28.17 11.34 51.59
CA LEU A 16 -27.88 12.45 50.69
C LEU A 16 -26.43 12.43 50.19
N VAL A 17 -25.48 12.10 51.05
CA VAL A 17 -24.07 11.89 50.66
C VAL A 17 -23.92 10.70 49.71
N LEU A 18 -24.60 9.58 49.96
CA LEU A 18 -24.58 8.41 49.07
C LEU A 18 -25.18 8.71 47.69
N VAL A 19 -26.26 9.50 47.61
CA VAL A 19 -26.87 9.92 46.35
C VAL A 19 -25.97 10.87 45.57
N ILE A 20 -25.28 11.80 46.25
CA ILE A 20 -24.31 12.71 45.62
C ILE A 20 -23.11 11.92 45.08
N LEU A 21 -22.55 11.00 45.88
CA LEU A 21 -21.42 10.16 45.45
C LEU A 21 -21.80 9.21 44.30
N GLY A 22 -22.98 8.58 44.37
CA GLY A 22 -23.51 7.73 43.31
C GLY A 22 -23.82 8.50 42.02
N GLY A 23 -24.36 9.72 42.13
CA GLY A 23 -24.64 10.60 40.99
C GLY A 23 -23.38 11.07 40.27
N ILE A 24 -22.32 11.38 41.02
CA ILE A 24 -21.02 11.77 40.45
C ILE A 24 -20.37 10.57 39.72
N PHE A 25 -20.44 9.37 40.29
CA PHE A 25 -19.87 8.16 39.66
C PHE A 25 -20.57 7.80 38.32
N PHE A 26 -21.89 8.00 38.25
CA PHE A 26 -22.66 7.72 37.03
C PHE A 26 -22.38 8.73 35.89
N LEU A 27 -22.06 9.98 36.22
CA LEU A 27 -21.70 11.00 35.23
C LEU A 27 -20.27 10.83 34.70
N VAL A 28 -19.32 10.36 35.52
CA VAL A 28 -17.93 10.13 35.09
C VAL A 28 -17.78 8.86 34.23
N SER A 29 -18.70 7.89 34.37
CA SER A 29 -18.67 6.63 33.60
C SER A 29 -19.21 6.76 32.17
N LYS A 30 -19.74 7.92 31.76
CA LYS A 30 -20.07 8.21 30.35
C LYS A 30 -18.90 8.88 29.62
N LYS A 31 -17.68 8.38 29.80
CA LYS A 31 -16.63 8.61 28.79
C LYS A 31 -17.04 7.83 27.54
N GLN A 32 -17.69 8.54 26.62
CA GLN A 32 -17.72 8.10 25.23
C GLN A 32 -16.28 7.78 24.84
N VAL A 33 -16.05 6.53 24.44
CA VAL A 33 -14.90 6.19 23.61
C VAL A 33 -15.07 7.05 22.37
N LYS A 34 -14.43 8.22 22.39
CA LYS A 34 -14.18 9.00 21.19
C LYS A 34 -13.49 8.00 20.26
N PRO A 35 -13.96 7.76 19.03
CA PRO A 35 -13.17 7.00 18.10
C PRO A 35 -11.80 7.67 18.10
N GLU A 36 -10.82 6.91 18.54
CA GLU A 36 -9.44 7.20 18.30
C GLU A 36 -9.40 7.33 16.78
N ASN A 37 -9.36 8.57 16.30
CA ASN A 37 -8.83 8.83 14.99
C ASN A 37 -7.42 8.27 15.09
N THR A 38 -7.26 7.01 14.70
CA THR A 38 -6.02 6.48 14.16
C THR A 38 -5.54 7.62 13.29
N ALA A 39 -4.45 8.27 13.69
CA ALA A 39 -3.75 9.15 12.80
C ALA A 39 -3.58 8.32 11.53
N ALA A 40 -4.34 8.65 10.48
CA ALA A 40 -4.06 8.14 9.16
C ALA A 40 -2.59 8.47 8.97
N GLY A 41 -1.74 7.44 9.02
CA GLY A 41 -0.31 7.63 8.79
C GLY A 41 -0.22 8.48 7.54
N GLU A 42 0.55 9.57 7.61
CA GLU A 42 0.83 10.36 6.42
C GLU A 42 1.23 9.37 5.33
N GLN A 43 0.36 9.20 4.35
CA GLN A 43 0.57 8.30 3.25
C GLN A 43 1.71 8.96 2.46
N GLN A 44 2.95 8.56 2.73
CA GLN A 44 4.11 9.07 2.01
C GLN A 44 3.90 8.73 0.54
N GLU A 45 3.51 9.75 -0.23
CA GLU A 45 3.34 9.63 -1.67
C GLU A 45 4.73 9.46 -2.28
N ILE A 46 4.99 8.29 -2.87
CA ILE A 46 6.26 8.02 -3.54
C ILE A 46 6.36 8.96 -4.75
N PRO A 47 7.43 9.77 -4.86
CA PRO A 47 7.61 10.67 -6.00
C PRO A 47 7.60 9.90 -7.33
N LYS A 48 6.95 10.48 -8.33
CA LYS A 48 6.87 9.88 -9.67
C LYS A 48 7.95 10.42 -10.59
N LEU A 49 8.54 9.56 -11.42
CA LEU A 49 9.33 9.97 -12.59
C LEU A 49 8.60 9.57 -13.86
N SER A 50 8.89 10.26 -14.95
CA SER A 50 8.46 9.87 -16.29
C SER A 50 9.29 8.68 -16.80
N SER A 51 8.72 7.91 -17.72
CA SER A 51 9.42 6.75 -18.30
C SER A 51 10.70 7.15 -19.06
N ASP A 52 10.74 8.34 -19.65
CA ASP A 52 11.87 8.82 -20.46
C ASP A 52 13.09 9.21 -19.60
N GLU A 53 12.87 9.63 -18.35
CA GLU A 53 13.94 10.02 -17.43
C GLU A 53 14.90 8.87 -17.15
N ILE A 54 14.39 7.65 -17.00
CA ILE A 54 15.20 6.44 -16.83
C ILE A 54 15.38 5.66 -18.15
N GLY A 55 14.78 6.15 -19.24
CA GLY A 55 14.78 5.48 -20.53
C GLY A 55 14.10 4.11 -20.48
N LEU A 56 12.97 4.02 -19.78
CA LEU A 56 12.11 2.85 -19.72
C LEU A 56 11.39 2.66 -21.04
N SER A 57 11.51 1.47 -21.61
CA SER A 57 10.70 1.01 -22.73
C SER A 57 10.14 -0.38 -22.44
N ILE A 58 8.98 -0.64 -23.02
CA ILE A 58 8.37 -1.96 -23.04
C ILE A 58 7.94 -2.27 -24.47
N ALA A 59 8.09 -3.53 -24.87
CA ALA A 59 7.65 -4.03 -26.16
C ALA A 59 7.11 -5.45 -26.03
N MET A 60 6.14 -5.81 -26.87
CA MET A 60 5.75 -7.20 -27.01
C MET A 60 6.87 -7.97 -27.72
N GLY A 61 7.20 -9.16 -27.22
CA GLY A 61 8.12 -10.07 -27.90
C GLY A 61 7.52 -10.58 -29.21
N GLU A 62 8.37 -10.98 -30.15
CA GLU A 62 7.94 -11.44 -31.48
C GLU A 62 6.97 -12.64 -31.44
N ASP A 63 7.01 -13.44 -30.37
CA ASP A 63 6.14 -14.59 -30.17
C ASP A 63 4.82 -14.27 -29.47
N GLY A 64 4.59 -13.02 -29.05
CA GLY A 64 3.41 -12.58 -28.31
C GLY A 64 3.28 -13.12 -26.89
N ARG A 65 4.27 -13.87 -26.38
CA ARG A 65 4.20 -14.59 -25.10
C ARG A 65 4.99 -13.94 -23.98
N ARG A 66 5.63 -12.81 -24.28
CA ARG A 66 6.49 -12.10 -23.35
C ARG A 66 6.46 -10.60 -23.59
N VAL A 67 6.67 -9.84 -22.53
CA VAL A 67 6.96 -8.41 -22.59
C VAL A 67 8.45 -8.22 -22.32
N ILE A 68 9.10 -7.48 -23.21
CA ILE A 68 10.50 -7.09 -23.08
C ILE A 68 10.52 -5.73 -22.40
N MET A 69 11.00 -5.68 -21.15
CA MET A 69 11.28 -4.44 -20.43
C MET A 69 12.74 -4.08 -20.59
N GLU A 70 13.02 -2.83 -20.95
CA GLU A 70 14.37 -2.28 -21.00
C GLU A 70 14.46 -0.93 -20.27
N ILE A 71 15.51 -0.76 -19.46
CA ILE A 71 15.87 0.50 -18.79
C ILE A 71 17.29 0.82 -19.19
N SER A 72 17.46 1.91 -19.94
CA SER A 72 18.73 2.26 -20.59
C SER A 72 19.61 3.20 -19.77
N LYS A 73 19.05 3.93 -18.79
CA LYS A 73 19.78 4.86 -17.92
C LYS A 73 19.75 4.35 -16.48
N ILE A 74 20.76 3.59 -16.10
CA ILE A 74 20.82 2.89 -14.81
C ILE A 74 21.97 3.35 -13.90
N GLU A 75 22.69 4.40 -14.29
CA GLU A 75 23.93 4.84 -13.63
C GLU A 75 23.75 5.25 -12.17
N ASP A 76 22.56 5.73 -11.82
CA ASP A 76 22.18 6.16 -10.48
C ASP A 76 21.16 5.23 -9.81
N ILE A 77 20.85 4.08 -10.43
CA ILE A 77 19.89 3.09 -9.95
C ILE A 77 20.65 1.98 -9.22
N GLU A 78 20.14 1.55 -8.07
CA GLU A 78 20.64 0.39 -7.33
C GLU A 78 19.82 -0.87 -7.68
N GLU A 79 18.50 -0.75 -7.62
CA GLU A 79 17.57 -1.85 -7.92
C GLU A 79 16.25 -1.33 -8.48
N VAL A 80 15.54 -2.22 -9.18
CA VAL A 80 14.21 -1.98 -9.70
C VAL A 80 13.30 -3.14 -9.31
N GLU A 81 12.22 -2.83 -8.60
CA GLU A 81 11.08 -3.72 -8.43
C GLU A 81 10.05 -3.38 -9.50
N TYR A 82 9.54 -4.38 -10.22
CA TYR A 82 8.53 -4.19 -11.25
C TYR A 82 7.27 -5.00 -10.96
N GLN A 83 6.13 -4.42 -11.32
CA GLN A 83 4.84 -5.08 -11.39
C GLN A 83 4.26 -4.85 -12.78
N LEU A 84 4.15 -5.93 -13.54
CA LEU A 84 3.47 -5.95 -14.82
C LEU A 84 2.04 -6.48 -14.60
N SER A 85 1.06 -5.82 -15.20
CA SER A 85 -0.35 -6.21 -15.21
C SER A 85 -0.85 -6.25 -16.65
N TYR A 86 -1.76 -7.18 -16.94
CA TYR A 86 -2.39 -7.33 -18.24
C TYR A 86 -3.74 -8.05 -18.10
N THR A 87 -4.54 -7.98 -19.15
CA THR A 87 -5.76 -8.77 -19.30
C THR A 87 -5.47 -9.94 -20.22
N SER A 88 -6.04 -11.11 -19.94
CA SER A 88 -5.95 -12.32 -20.78
C SER A 88 -7.34 -12.77 -21.23
N GLU A 89 -7.39 -13.80 -22.09
CA GLU A 89 -8.62 -14.39 -22.61
C GLU A 89 -9.74 -14.50 -21.55
N GLY A 90 -10.93 -14.01 -21.91
CA GLY A 90 -12.09 -13.97 -21.02
C GLY A 90 -12.07 -12.83 -20.01
N ASP A 91 -11.36 -11.74 -20.31
CA ASP A 91 -11.22 -10.53 -19.48
C ASP A 91 -10.61 -10.81 -18.09
N ILE A 92 -9.72 -11.81 -18.01
CA ILE A 92 -9.12 -12.23 -16.74
C ILE A 92 -7.89 -11.35 -16.45
N PRO A 93 -7.87 -10.59 -15.34
CA PRO A 93 -6.71 -9.79 -14.96
C PRO A 93 -5.59 -10.69 -14.43
N ARG A 94 -4.37 -10.41 -14.89
CA ARG A 94 -3.14 -11.16 -14.60
C ARG A 94 -2.02 -10.19 -14.24
N GLY A 95 -0.95 -10.73 -13.66
CA GLY A 95 0.22 -9.93 -13.37
C GLY A 95 1.43 -10.72 -12.92
N VAL A 96 2.59 -10.07 -13.02
CA VAL A 96 3.90 -10.61 -12.66
C VAL A 96 4.65 -9.55 -11.87
N ILE A 97 5.21 -9.95 -10.74
CA ILE A 97 6.07 -9.09 -9.92
C ILE A 97 7.49 -9.65 -9.97
N GLY A 98 8.48 -8.78 -10.03
CA GLY A 98 9.88 -9.18 -9.94
C GLY A 98 10.79 -8.05 -9.50
N MET A 99 12.07 -8.39 -9.33
CA MET A 99 13.10 -7.47 -8.87
C MET A 99 14.39 -7.73 -9.67
N VAL A 100 15.09 -6.66 -10.01
CA VAL A 100 16.37 -6.72 -10.73
C VAL A 100 17.34 -5.70 -10.15
N GLU A 101 18.53 -6.14 -9.78
CA GLU A 101 19.64 -5.26 -9.41
C GLU A 101 20.22 -4.58 -10.66
N ALA A 102 20.52 -3.29 -10.58
CA ALA A 102 21.11 -2.52 -11.67
C ALA A 102 22.60 -2.87 -11.82
N LYS A 103 22.89 -3.81 -12.73
CA LYS A 103 24.25 -4.23 -13.07
C LYS A 103 24.55 -3.97 -14.53
N GLY A 104 25.71 -3.41 -14.83
CA GLY A 104 26.17 -3.19 -16.20
C GLY A 104 25.80 -1.82 -16.76
N ARG A 105 25.31 -1.79 -18.01
CA ARG A 105 24.98 -0.54 -18.73
C ARG A 105 23.48 -0.32 -18.95
N SER A 106 22.69 -1.38 -18.90
CA SER A 106 21.23 -1.34 -19.02
C SER A 106 20.63 -2.57 -18.34
N ILE A 107 19.36 -2.46 -17.97
CA ILE A 107 18.56 -3.59 -17.51
C ILE A 107 17.69 -4.04 -18.68
N LYS A 108 17.76 -5.33 -19.03
CA LYS A 108 16.84 -5.97 -19.98
C LYS A 108 16.21 -7.19 -19.33
N LYS A 109 14.88 -7.26 -19.31
CA LYS A 109 14.13 -8.36 -18.72
C LYS A 109 13.02 -8.83 -19.66
N GLU A 110 13.01 -10.13 -19.94
CA GLU A 110 11.88 -10.79 -20.58
C GLU A 110 10.93 -11.30 -19.49
N ILE A 111 9.68 -10.84 -19.54
CA ILE A 111 8.61 -11.17 -18.61
C ILE A 111 7.62 -12.05 -19.36
N VAL A 112 7.52 -13.32 -18.96
CA VAL A 112 6.59 -14.28 -19.58
C VAL A 112 5.15 -13.93 -19.20
N LEU A 113 4.25 -13.97 -20.18
CA LEU A 113 2.81 -13.81 -20.01
C LEU A 113 2.19 -15.21 -19.84
N GLY A 114 1.95 -15.59 -18.59
CA GLY A 114 1.43 -16.91 -18.22
C GLY A 114 2.11 -17.48 -16.98
N THR A 115 1.99 -18.80 -16.81
CA THR A 115 2.53 -19.54 -15.67
C THR A 115 3.57 -20.53 -16.14
N CYS A 116 4.78 -20.47 -15.59
CA CYS A 116 5.84 -21.45 -15.82
C CYS A 116 6.12 -22.21 -14.52
N SER A 117 5.61 -23.45 -14.44
CA SER A 117 6.00 -24.43 -13.42
C SER A 117 6.89 -25.49 -14.09
N ASP A 118 6.41 -26.72 -14.29
CA ASP A 118 7.15 -27.75 -15.03
C ASP A 118 7.12 -27.51 -16.55
N VAL A 119 6.01 -26.97 -17.05
CA VAL A 119 5.81 -26.55 -18.44
C VAL A 119 5.19 -25.15 -18.42
N CYS A 120 5.61 -24.27 -19.34
CA CYS A 120 5.01 -22.95 -19.47
C CYS A 120 3.66 -23.04 -20.17
N HIS A 121 2.63 -22.57 -19.48
CA HIS A 121 1.31 -22.30 -20.03
C HIS A 121 1.22 -20.79 -20.26
N TYR A 122 1.14 -20.42 -21.53
CA TYR A 122 1.06 -19.02 -21.93
C TYR A 122 -0.40 -18.56 -21.94
N ASP A 123 -0.62 -17.31 -21.55
CA ASP A 123 -1.96 -16.71 -21.62
C ASP A 123 -2.24 -16.24 -23.06
N GLU A 124 -3.47 -16.41 -23.53
CA GLU A 124 -3.93 -16.00 -24.87
C GLU A 124 -4.72 -14.67 -24.81
N ASP A 125 -4.97 -14.06 -25.96
CA ASP A 125 -5.71 -12.79 -26.12
C ASP A 125 -5.29 -11.69 -25.12
N VAL A 126 -3.98 -11.46 -25.03
CA VAL A 126 -3.42 -10.51 -24.06
C VAL A 126 -3.64 -9.06 -24.49
N SER A 127 -4.20 -8.24 -23.59
CA SER A 127 -4.43 -6.80 -23.77
C SER A 127 -4.06 -6.00 -22.50
N ASP A 128 -4.20 -4.67 -22.57
CA ASP A 128 -4.06 -3.74 -21.42
C ASP A 128 -2.73 -3.87 -20.66
N ILE A 129 -1.64 -4.14 -21.40
CA ILE A 129 -0.32 -4.33 -20.79
C ILE A 129 0.16 -3.02 -20.18
N LYS A 130 0.38 -3.06 -18.87
CA LYS A 130 0.90 -1.94 -18.08
C LYS A 130 1.98 -2.42 -17.14
N ILE A 131 3.05 -1.64 -17.01
CA ILE A 131 4.11 -1.87 -16.05
C ILE A 131 4.22 -0.67 -15.09
N ILE A 132 4.33 -0.98 -13.81
CA ILE A 132 4.71 -0.04 -12.76
C ILE A 132 6.04 -0.53 -12.21
N ILE A 133 6.99 0.38 -12.06
CA ILE A 133 8.28 0.09 -11.46
C ILE A 133 8.55 1.04 -10.29
N LYS A 134 9.15 0.48 -9.25
CA LYS A 134 9.73 1.19 -8.13
C LYS A 134 11.24 1.15 -8.31
N VAL A 135 11.84 2.33 -8.43
CA VAL A 135 13.27 2.52 -8.65
C VAL A 135 13.89 2.96 -7.34
N THR A 136 14.80 2.16 -6.79
CA THR A 136 15.66 2.56 -5.68
C THR A 136 16.97 3.09 -6.26
N LYS A 137 17.28 4.36 -5.98
CA LYS A 137 18.52 5.02 -6.39
C LYS A 137 19.65 4.69 -5.42
N ILE A 138 20.89 4.84 -5.86
CA ILE A 138 22.10 4.62 -5.04
C ILE A 138 22.13 5.52 -3.78
N ASP A 139 21.45 6.68 -3.81
CA ASP A 139 21.31 7.58 -2.67
C ASP A 139 20.19 7.18 -1.68
N GLY A 140 19.54 6.03 -1.92
CA GLY A 140 18.44 5.49 -1.12
C GLY A 140 17.07 6.09 -1.43
N LYS A 141 16.96 7.04 -2.37
CA LYS A 141 15.65 7.59 -2.76
C LYS A 141 14.88 6.59 -3.60
N VAL A 142 13.57 6.57 -3.38
CA VAL A 142 12.64 5.70 -4.09
C VAL A 142 11.72 6.52 -4.97
N TYR A 143 11.56 6.07 -6.22
CA TYR A 143 10.68 6.68 -7.20
C TYR A 143 9.75 5.65 -7.82
N GLN A 144 8.58 6.08 -8.27
CA GLN A 144 7.68 5.23 -9.05
C GLN A 144 7.63 5.71 -10.51
N VAL A 145 7.67 4.78 -11.46
CA VAL A 145 7.51 5.06 -12.88
C VAL A 145 6.47 4.10 -13.45
N GLU A 146 5.68 4.58 -14.39
CA GLU A 146 4.61 3.82 -15.02
C GLU A 146 4.71 3.93 -16.54
N LYS A 147 4.41 2.82 -17.24
CA LYS A 147 4.30 2.79 -18.70
C LYS A 147 3.26 1.77 -19.13
N ALA A 148 2.40 2.14 -20.07
CA ALA A 148 1.52 1.22 -20.78
C ALA A 148 2.14 0.88 -22.14
N LEU A 149 1.88 -0.32 -22.64
CA LEU A 149 2.23 -0.66 -24.01
C LEU A 149 1.17 -0.02 -24.91
N GLU A 150 1.61 0.85 -25.81
CA GLU A 150 0.73 1.41 -26.83
C GLU A 150 0.49 0.35 -27.91
N GLU A 151 -0.77 0.18 -28.33
CA GLU A 151 -1.19 -0.74 -29.41
C GLU A 151 -0.74 -0.30 -30.80
#